data_AF-A0A2L0PQG1-F1
#
_entry.id   AF-A0A2L0PQG1-F1
#
_cell.length_a   1.000
_cell.length_b   1.000
_cell.length_c   1.000
_cell.angle_alpha   90.00
_cell.angle_beta   90.00
_cell.angle_gamma   90.00
#
_symmetry.space_group_name_H-M   'P 1'
#
loop_
_entity.id
_entity.type
_entity.pdbx_description
1 polymer ?
#
loop_
_entity_poly.entity_id
_entity_poly.type
_entity_poly.pdbx_seq_one_letter_code
_entity_poly.pdbx_strand_id
1 'polypeptide(L)'
;MEQNMSYPLKFKFYVDEELAQEVQWRNGFPTLPIAYKDAETVIYKFYVGCRDMSRELAVDSSNPDTNIKLMLAEAAQAWQANVAVTAGSMVQPGNGFMYRCISSGISGSTQPVWPTVHGQGVADGTVRYVCAGVAWDISNMFLSQSEEFATTSTAKVANLGPVLDGGAEFAVPLWLRAVNPNTSSQNDNNAPIMHLAWNKVIERENI
;
A
#
# COMPACT_ATOMS: atom_id res chain seq x y z
N MET A 1 -15.27 -3.35 6.49
CA MET A 1 -15.33 -1.91 6.19
C MET A 1 -13.95 -1.38 6.50
N GLU A 2 -13.13 -1.20 5.46
CA GLU A 2 -11.77 -0.68 5.58
C GLU A 2 -11.86 0.73 6.16
N GLN A 3 -11.11 1.02 7.24
CA GLN A 3 -10.99 2.39 7.70
C GLN A 3 -9.87 3.06 6.93
N ASN A 4 -10.19 4.13 6.21
CA ASN A 4 -9.20 5.16 5.90
C ASN A 4 -8.56 5.59 7.21
N MET A 5 -7.22 5.59 7.29
CA MET A 5 -6.40 5.86 8.48
C MET A 5 -6.59 7.30 9.03
N SER A 6 -7.78 7.65 9.48
CA SER A 6 -8.19 9.03 9.77
C SER A 6 -8.09 9.42 11.25
N TYR A 7 -7.44 8.61 12.09
CA TYR A 7 -7.00 9.00 13.43
C TYR A 7 -5.52 8.61 13.56
N PRO A 8 -4.61 9.48 14.01
CA PRO A 8 -3.20 9.09 14.13
C PRO A 8 -3.07 8.14 15.32
N LEU A 9 -3.22 6.85 15.06
CA LEU A 9 -2.80 5.80 15.97
C LEU A 9 -1.33 6.04 16.36
N LYS A 10 -0.99 5.81 17.61
CA LYS A 10 0.39 5.73 18.08
C LYS A 10 1.08 4.47 17.56
N PHE A 11 0.31 3.42 17.29
CA PHE A 11 0.80 2.26 16.55
C PHE A 11 1.04 2.61 15.09
N LYS A 12 2.26 2.33 14.62
CA LYS A 12 2.72 2.70 13.28
C LYS A 12 3.60 1.60 12.68
N PHE A 13 4.08 1.87 11.46
CA PHE A 13 5.00 1.02 10.73
C PHE A 13 6.41 1.59 10.79
N TYR A 14 7.41 0.73 10.99
CA TYR A 14 8.80 1.10 11.18
C TYR A 14 9.73 0.23 10.33
N VAL A 15 10.93 0.73 10.07
CA VAL A 15 11.95 0.04 9.28
C VAL A 15 13.02 -0.63 10.15
N ASP A 16 12.96 -0.41 11.46
CA ASP A 16 13.88 -0.91 12.48
C ASP A 16 13.09 -1.46 13.69
N GLU A 17 13.72 -2.39 14.43
CA GLU A 17 13.09 -3.09 15.55
C GLU A 17 12.91 -2.19 16.78
N GLU A 18 13.74 -1.17 16.92
CA GLU A 18 13.66 -0.19 17.99
C GLU A 18 12.54 0.83 17.81
N LEU A 19 11.79 0.77 16.70
CA LEU A 19 10.72 1.68 16.33
C LEU A 19 11.19 3.15 16.21
N ALA A 20 12.42 3.37 15.74
CA ALA A 20 13.07 4.68 15.64
C ALA A 20 12.75 5.43 14.36
N GLN A 21 12.58 4.70 13.27
CA GLN A 21 12.40 5.24 11.95
C GLN A 21 11.10 4.69 11.37
N GLU A 22 10.10 5.57 11.29
CA GLU A 22 8.83 5.24 10.64
C GLU A 22 9.04 4.97 9.15
N VAL A 23 8.22 4.08 8.61
CA VAL A 23 8.02 3.94 7.17
C VAL A 23 7.64 5.31 6.58
N GLN A 24 8.20 5.63 5.42
CA GLN A 24 7.97 6.91 4.77
C GLN A 24 6.49 7.09 4.43
N TRP A 25 5.95 8.28 4.70
CA TRP A 25 4.62 8.65 4.28
C TRP A 25 4.67 9.38 2.94
N ARG A 26 3.82 8.99 1.99
CA ARG A 26 3.61 9.67 0.71
C ARG A 26 2.11 9.75 0.43
N ASN A 27 1.63 10.93 0.08
CA ASN A 27 0.20 11.20 -0.20
C ASN A 27 -0.78 10.67 0.86
N GLY A 28 -0.38 10.68 2.14
CA GLY A 28 -1.23 10.24 3.26
C GLY A 28 -1.18 8.73 3.55
N PHE A 29 -0.34 7.96 2.87
CA PHE A 29 -0.21 6.52 3.08
C PHE A 29 1.22 6.10 3.48
N PRO A 30 1.39 5.13 4.39
CA PRO A 30 2.68 4.51 4.67
C PRO A 30 3.12 3.75 3.42
N THR A 31 4.30 4.13 2.91
CA THR A 31 4.83 3.64 1.65
C THR A 31 6.05 2.77 1.91
N LEU A 32 5.90 1.47 1.67
CA LEU A 32 7.03 0.55 1.71
C LEU A 32 7.89 0.76 0.45
N PRO A 33 9.22 0.83 0.56
CA PRO A 33 10.12 1.17 -0.53
C PRO A 33 10.37 -0.04 -1.45
N ILE A 34 9.32 -0.67 -1.95
CA ILE A 34 9.45 -1.74 -2.93
C ILE A 34 9.65 -1.07 -4.28
N ALA A 35 10.83 -1.23 -4.86
CA ALA A 35 11.11 -0.84 -6.23
C ALA A 35 11.74 -2.05 -6.93
N TYR A 36 11.26 -2.33 -8.12
CA TYR A 36 11.84 -3.29 -9.04
C TYR A 36 12.87 -2.60 -9.93
N LYS A 37 13.78 -3.36 -10.50
CA LYS A 37 14.71 -2.97 -11.57
C LYS A 37 14.34 -3.69 -12.86
N ASP A 38 13.90 -4.95 -12.72
CA ASP A 38 13.46 -5.84 -13.79
C ASP A 38 12.40 -6.82 -13.26
N ALA A 39 12.15 -7.91 -13.98
CA ALA A 39 11.41 -9.05 -13.45
C ALA A 39 12.19 -9.66 -12.28
N GLU A 40 11.69 -9.49 -11.06
CA GLU A 40 12.36 -9.91 -9.84
C GLU A 40 11.38 -10.15 -8.68
N THR A 41 11.89 -10.70 -7.58
CA THR A 41 11.17 -10.79 -6.31
C THR A 41 11.89 -9.94 -5.27
N VAL A 42 11.16 -9.02 -4.64
CA VAL A 42 11.64 -8.18 -3.56
C VAL A 42 10.98 -8.63 -2.25
N ILE A 43 11.77 -8.76 -1.20
CA ILE A 43 11.29 -9.03 0.15
C ILE A 43 11.71 -7.86 1.03
N TYR A 44 10.74 -7.26 1.71
CA TYR A 44 10.96 -6.11 2.59
C TYR A 44 10.53 -6.46 4.01
N LYS A 45 11.46 -6.38 4.96
CA LYS A 45 11.17 -6.51 6.40
C LYS A 45 10.78 -5.14 6.95
N PHE A 46 9.71 -5.10 7.72
CA PHE A 46 9.25 -3.93 8.45
C PHE A 46 8.67 -4.37 9.80
N TYR A 47 8.37 -3.40 10.67
CA TYR A 47 7.85 -3.65 11.99
C TYR A 47 6.55 -2.89 12.21
N VAL A 48 5.65 -3.48 12.98
CA VAL A 48 4.47 -2.81 13.55
C VAL A 48 4.70 -2.66 15.04
N GLY A 49 4.42 -1.49 15.59
CA GLY A 49 4.46 -1.33 17.04
C GLY A 49 4.18 0.09 17.49
N CYS A 50 4.32 0.30 18.79
CA CYS A 50 4.32 1.61 19.44
C CYS A 50 5.41 1.60 20.51
N ARG A 51 6.08 2.72 20.76
CA ARG A 51 7.04 2.83 21.88
C ARG A 51 6.39 3.14 23.22
N ASP A 52 5.15 3.61 23.21
CA ASP A 52 4.43 3.98 24.41
C ASP A 52 3.93 2.71 25.11
N MET A 53 4.64 2.28 26.16
CA MET A 53 4.31 1.09 26.94
C MET A 53 2.96 1.18 27.67
N SER A 54 2.35 2.37 27.72
CA SER A 54 1.01 2.55 28.28
C SER A 54 -0.11 2.29 27.27
N ARG A 55 0.21 1.91 26.02
CA ARG A 55 -0.78 1.72 24.95
C ARG A 55 -0.93 0.26 24.58
N GLU A 56 -2.14 -0.08 24.11
CA GLU A 56 -2.39 -1.30 23.36
C GLU A 56 -3.26 -0.99 22.13
N LEU A 57 -3.00 -1.72 21.05
CA LEU A 57 -3.89 -1.82 19.91
C LEU A 57 -4.73 -3.07 20.08
N ALA A 58 -6.05 -2.97 19.95
CA ALA A 58 -6.95 -4.10 20.08
C ALA A 58 -7.97 -4.11 18.95
N VAL A 59 -8.56 -5.27 18.68
CA VAL A 59 -9.71 -5.34 17.78
C VAL A 59 -10.89 -4.56 18.38
N ASP A 60 -11.53 -3.71 17.57
CA ASP A 60 -12.75 -3.01 17.97
C ASP A 60 -13.85 -4.04 18.27
N SER A 61 -14.59 -3.90 19.37
CA SER A 61 -15.61 -4.87 19.77
C SER A 61 -16.76 -5.04 18.78
N SER A 62 -16.95 -4.08 17.87
CA SER A 62 -17.91 -4.17 16.77
C SER A 62 -17.37 -4.85 15.51
N ASN A 63 -16.08 -5.20 15.48
CA ASN A 63 -15.47 -5.96 14.40
C ASN A 63 -15.72 -7.48 14.62
N PRO A 64 -16.18 -8.23 13.60
CA PRO A 64 -16.37 -9.68 13.72
C PRO A 64 -15.06 -10.47 13.79
N ASP A 65 -13.94 -9.88 13.41
CA ASP A 65 -12.64 -10.54 13.51
C ASP A 65 -12.22 -10.68 14.99
N THR A 66 -11.56 -11.79 15.32
CA THR A 66 -10.99 -11.99 16.67
C THR A 66 -9.54 -11.55 16.78
N ASN A 67 -8.91 -11.23 15.65
CA ASN A 67 -7.51 -10.82 15.57
C ASN A 67 -7.39 -9.49 14.82
N ILE A 68 -6.38 -8.71 15.18
CA ILE A 68 -5.89 -7.59 14.40
C ILE A 68 -5.35 -8.15 13.10
N LYS A 69 -5.86 -7.62 11.99
CA LYS A 69 -5.45 -8.01 10.66
C LYS A 69 -4.75 -6.84 9.99
N LEU A 70 -3.56 -7.12 9.49
CA LEU A 70 -2.91 -6.27 8.52
C LEU A 70 -3.16 -6.85 7.13
N MET A 71 -3.66 -6.03 6.22
CA MET A 71 -4.06 -6.43 4.87
C MET A 71 -3.36 -5.55 3.85
N LEU A 72 -3.07 -6.12 2.69
CA LEU A 72 -2.74 -5.34 1.50
C LEU A 72 -4.05 -4.87 0.86
N ALA A 73 -4.12 -3.60 0.50
CA ALA A 73 -5.28 -3.00 -0.17
C ALA A 73 -4.85 -2.14 -1.36
N GLU A 74 -5.65 -2.16 -2.43
CA GLU A 74 -5.44 -1.32 -3.61
C GLU A 74 -5.98 0.10 -3.34
N ALA A 75 -5.18 1.11 -3.65
CA ALA A 75 -5.53 2.52 -3.63
C ALA A 75 -5.55 3.14 -5.04
N ALA A 76 -5.36 2.33 -6.09
CA ALA A 76 -5.36 2.81 -7.48
C ALA A 76 -6.71 3.45 -7.82
N GLN A 77 -6.67 4.68 -8.33
CA GLN A 77 -7.88 5.37 -8.75
C GLN A 77 -8.29 4.85 -10.14
N ALA A 78 -9.48 4.23 -10.22
CA ALA A 78 -10.09 3.91 -11.50
C ALA A 78 -10.29 5.19 -12.32
N TRP A 79 -10.15 5.09 -13.65
CA TRP A 79 -10.46 6.22 -14.51
C TRP A 79 -11.94 6.62 -14.38
N GLN A 80 -12.21 7.92 -14.39
CA GLN A 80 -13.56 8.48 -14.34
C GLN A 80 -13.73 9.53 -15.44
N ALA A 81 -14.89 9.54 -16.09
CA ALA A 81 -15.22 10.48 -17.16
C ALA A 81 -15.57 11.87 -16.61
N ASN A 82 -15.14 12.94 -17.30
CA ASN A 82 -15.44 14.34 -16.97
C ASN A 82 -15.06 14.76 -15.53
N VAL A 83 -13.94 14.25 -15.01
CA VAL A 83 -13.45 14.56 -13.66
C VAL A 83 -12.15 15.37 -13.74
N ALA A 84 -11.98 16.30 -12.79
CA ALA A 84 -10.74 17.05 -12.64
C ALA A 84 -9.61 16.14 -12.15
N VAL A 85 -8.50 16.13 -12.88
CA VAL A 85 -7.31 15.34 -12.57
C VAL A 85 -6.11 16.27 -12.45
N THR A 86 -5.36 16.11 -11.37
CA THR A 86 -4.15 16.87 -11.09
C THR A 86 -2.90 16.16 -11.61
N ALA A 87 -1.91 16.92 -12.07
CA ALA A 87 -0.60 16.38 -12.43
C ALA A 87 0.02 15.61 -11.25
N GLY A 88 0.67 14.49 -11.55
CA GLY A 88 1.21 13.55 -10.57
C GLY A 88 0.25 12.42 -10.17
N SER A 89 -1.07 12.60 -10.33
CA SER A 89 -2.04 11.55 -10.01
C SER A 89 -1.87 10.32 -10.90
N MET A 90 -2.06 9.14 -10.30
CA MET A 90 -2.03 7.84 -10.99
C MET A 90 -3.45 7.39 -11.31
N VAL A 91 -3.63 6.75 -12.46
CA VAL A 91 -4.90 6.13 -12.86
C VAL A 91 -4.67 4.71 -13.38
N GLN A 92 -5.57 3.80 -13.03
CA GLN A 92 -5.59 2.42 -13.52
C GLN A 92 -6.94 2.16 -14.20
N PRO A 93 -7.02 2.23 -15.54
CA PRO A 93 -8.30 2.12 -16.25
C PRO A 93 -8.84 0.69 -16.35
N GLY A 94 -8.14 -0.30 -15.76
CA GLY A 94 -8.52 -1.72 -15.80
C GLY A 94 -7.96 -2.50 -16.99
N ASN A 95 -6.96 -1.95 -17.69
CA ASN A 95 -6.30 -2.61 -18.83
C ASN A 95 -4.98 -3.34 -18.45
N GLY A 96 -4.67 -3.46 -17.15
CA GLY A 96 -3.43 -4.05 -16.65
C GLY A 96 -2.23 -3.08 -16.62
N PHE A 97 -2.42 -1.81 -16.99
CA PHE A 97 -1.38 -0.78 -16.96
C PHE A 97 -1.80 0.38 -16.07
N MET A 98 -0.81 1.16 -15.66
CA MET A 98 -1.01 2.41 -14.94
C MET A 98 -0.54 3.60 -15.74
N TYR A 99 -1.15 4.75 -15.46
CA TYR A 99 -0.85 5.99 -16.16
C TYR A 99 -0.69 7.14 -15.17
N ARG A 100 0.34 7.96 -15.39
CA ARG A 100 0.54 9.20 -14.65
C ARG A 100 -0.03 10.38 -15.41
N CYS A 101 -0.81 11.20 -14.74
CA CYS A 101 -1.18 12.52 -15.24
C CYS A 101 0.07 13.42 -15.27
N ILE A 102 0.46 13.89 -16.46
CA ILE A 102 1.58 14.82 -16.64
C ILE A 102 1.12 16.26 -16.91
N SER A 103 -0.17 16.46 -17.19
CA SER A 103 -0.79 17.77 -17.37
C SER A 103 -2.20 17.75 -16.80
N SER A 104 -2.45 18.57 -15.78
CA SER A 104 -3.75 18.66 -15.11
C SER A 104 -4.85 19.12 -16.08
N GLY A 105 -6.09 18.67 -15.85
CA GLY A 105 -7.22 19.02 -16.69
C GLY A 105 -8.50 18.31 -16.27
N ILE A 106 -9.44 18.21 -17.20
CA ILE A 106 -10.68 17.44 -17.08
C ILE A 106 -10.58 16.24 -18.03
N SER A 107 -10.78 15.03 -17.51
CA SER A 107 -10.79 13.80 -18.32
C SER A 107 -11.91 13.84 -19.37
N GLY A 108 -11.75 13.08 -20.44
CA GLY A 108 -12.72 13.00 -21.52
C GLY A 108 -14.06 12.40 -21.06
N SER A 109 -15.07 12.53 -21.92
CA SER A 109 -16.36 11.87 -21.74
C SER A 109 -16.29 10.36 -21.99
N THR A 110 -15.28 9.90 -22.71
CA THR A 110 -14.96 8.49 -22.98
C THR A 110 -13.49 8.24 -22.75
N GLN A 111 -13.15 7.02 -22.31
CA GLN A 111 -11.75 6.64 -22.14
C GLN A 111 -10.98 6.77 -23.47
N PRO A 112 -9.72 7.23 -23.44
CA PRO A 112 -8.87 7.19 -24.61
C PRO A 112 -8.44 5.75 -24.93
N VAL A 113 -7.84 5.56 -26.10
CA VAL A 113 -7.10 4.33 -26.40
C VAL A 113 -5.81 4.35 -25.61
N TRP A 114 -5.75 3.55 -24.56
CA TRP A 114 -4.62 3.52 -23.64
C TRP A 114 -3.38 2.84 -24.25
N PRO A 115 -2.21 3.51 -24.29
CA PRO A 115 -0.98 2.89 -24.78
C PRO A 115 -0.42 1.90 -23.76
N THR A 116 0.12 0.79 -24.22
CA THR A 116 0.69 -0.28 -23.36
C THR A 116 2.23 -0.27 -23.32
N VAL A 117 2.86 0.70 -23.99
CA VAL A 117 4.31 0.88 -23.97
C VAL A 117 4.66 1.94 -22.94
N HIS A 118 5.54 1.59 -21.99
CA HIS A 118 6.03 2.50 -20.96
C HIS A 118 6.57 3.80 -21.58
N GLY A 119 6.21 4.95 -21.01
CA GLY A 119 6.63 6.27 -21.48
C GLY A 119 5.80 6.84 -22.64
N GLN A 120 4.89 6.07 -23.25
CA GLN A 120 4.00 6.60 -24.30
C GLN A 120 2.89 7.47 -23.70
N GLY A 121 2.67 8.62 -24.33
CA GLY A 121 1.67 9.60 -23.90
C GLY A 121 0.31 9.42 -24.57
N VAL A 122 -0.76 9.83 -23.89
CA VAL A 122 -2.12 9.86 -24.44
C VAL A 122 -2.87 11.10 -23.96
N ALA A 123 -3.69 11.68 -24.85
CA ALA A 123 -4.59 12.77 -24.52
C ALA A 123 -5.95 12.23 -24.08
N ASP A 124 -6.55 12.84 -23.07
CA ASP A 124 -7.85 12.46 -22.53
C ASP A 124 -8.60 13.73 -22.09
N GLY A 125 -9.56 14.20 -22.91
CA GLY A 125 -10.17 15.51 -22.69
C GLY A 125 -9.12 16.62 -22.75
N THR A 126 -8.95 17.35 -21.65
CA THR A 126 -7.87 18.35 -21.48
C THR A 126 -6.69 17.84 -20.64
N VAL A 127 -6.73 16.59 -20.17
CA VAL A 127 -5.66 15.93 -19.45
C VAL A 127 -4.67 15.29 -20.42
N ARG A 128 -3.39 15.21 -20.01
CA ARG A 128 -2.40 14.36 -20.68
C ARG A 128 -1.83 13.34 -19.69
N TYR A 129 -1.85 12.08 -20.11
CA TYR A 129 -1.26 10.97 -19.37
C TYR A 129 0.00 10.44 -20.06
N VAL A 130 0.83 9.73 -19.29
CA VAL A 130 1.92 8.88 -19.78
C VAL A 130 1.78 7.49 -19.17
N CYS A 131 2.00 6.44 -19.97
CA CYS A 131 2.04 5.06 -19.47
C CYS A 131 3.20 4.92 -18.48
N ALA A 132 2.87 4.59 -17.24
CA ALA A 132 3.80 4.40 -16.14
C ALA A 132 4.25 2.95 -16.00
N GLY A 133 3.75 2.04 -16.85
CA GLY A 133 4.15 0.63 -16.88
C GLY A 133 3.02 -0.31 -16.49
N VAL A 134 3.35 -1.60 -16.40
CA VAL A 134 2.41 -2.63 -15.93
C VAL A 134 1.98 -2.28 -14.51
N ALA A 135 0.67 -2.39 -14.25
CA ALA A 135 0.12 -2.15 -12.93
C ALA A 135 0.67 -3.17 -11.93
N TRP A 136 0.73 -2.78 -10.66
CA TRP A 136 1.08 -3.75 -9.64
C TRP A 136 -0.10 -4.66 -9.42
N ASP A 137 0.14 -5.97 -9.46
CA ASP A 137 -0.88 -6.95 -9.18
C ASP A 137 -0.78 -7.39 -7.73
N ILE A 138 -1.80 -7.06 -6.94
CA ILE A 138 -1.92 -7.51 -5.55
C ILE A 138 -1.96 -9.04 -5.43
N SER A 139 -2.23 -9.79 -6.52
CA SER A 139 -2.06 -11.25 -6.55
C SER A 139 -0.63 -11.70 -6.33
N ASN A 140 0.34 -10.84 -6.65
CA ASN A 140 1.76 -11.14 -6.58
C ASN A 140 2.42 -10.57 -5.32
N MET A 141 1.61 -10.19 -4.34
CA MET A 141 2.07 -9.66 -3.06
C MET A 141 1.59 -10.48 -1.89
N PHE A 142 2.49 -10.70 -0.94
CA PHE A 142 2.27 -11.59 0.18
C PHE A 142 2.90 -11.05 1.45
N LEU A 143 2.21 -11.23 2.57
CA LEU A 143 2.68 -10.93 3.91
C LEU A 143 3.14 -12.22 4.61
N SER A 144 4.16 -12.10 5.45
CA SER A 144 4.61 -13.16 6.35
C SER A 144 4.91 -12.58 7.73
N GLN A 145 4.67 -13.37 8.77
CA GLN A 145 5.05 -13.08 10.17
C GLN A 145 6.31 -13.83 10.59
N SER A 146 6.99 -14.48 9.65
CA SER A 146 8.21 -15.23 9.87
C SER A 146 9.17 -15.03 8.70
N GLU A 147 10.45 -14.93 9.01
CA GLU A 147 11.53 -14.85 8.04
C GLU A 147 11.62 -16.13 7.19
N GLU A 148 11.39 -17.29 7.81
CA GLU A 148 11.41 -18.59 7.14
C GLU A 148 10.39 -18.67 6.01
N PHE A 149 9.20 -18.11 6.22
CA PHE A 149 8.12 -18.11 5.24
C PHE A 149 8.07 -16.87 4.36
N ALA A 150 9.02 -15.92 4.52
CA ALA A 150 9.03 -14.68 3.75
C ALA A 150 9.13 -14.94 2.23
N THR A 151 9.77 -16.04 1.81
CA THR A 151 9.94 -16.41 0.40
C THR A 151 8.81 -17.27 -0.17
N THR A 152 7.99 -17.88 0.67
CA THR A 152 7.02 -18.92 0.28
C THR A 152 5.57 -18.58 0.64
N SER A 153 5.34 -17.61 1.54
CA SER A 153 4.00 -17.20 1.96
C SER A 153 3.12 -16.85 0.77
N THR A 154 1.90 -17.34 0.79
CA THR A 154 0.82 -16.98 -0.13
C THR A 154 -0.25 -16.11 0.54
N ALA A 155 -0.04 -15.76 1.82
CA ALA A 155 -1.01 -14.99 2.59
C ALA A 155 -0.98 -13.50 2.17
N LYS A 156 -2.15 -12.90 2.00
CA LYS A 156 -2.30 -11.43 1.81
C LYS A 156 -2.70 -10.69 3.08
N VAL A 157 -2.86 -11.45 4.17
CA VAL A 157 -3.31 -10.99 5.46
C VAL A 157 -2.38 -11.54 6.53
N ALA A 158 -1.86 -10.68 7.40
CA ALA A 158 -1.17 -11.08 8.62
C ALA A 158 -2.14 -10.98 9.80
N ASN A 159 -2.24 -12.03 10.60
CA ASN A 159 -3.05 -12.06 11.82
C ASN A 159 -2.15 -11.84 13.02
N LEU A 160 -2.22 -10.67 13.64
CA LEU A 160 -1.27 -10.24 14.68
C LEU A 160 -1.73 -10.55 16.11
N GLY A 161 -2.74 -11.43 16.25
CA GLY A 161 -3.38 -11.71 17.54
C GLY A 161 -4.46 -10.69 17.92
N PRO A 162 -5.14 -10.88 19.08
CA PRO A 162 -6.28 -10.05 19.48
C PRO A 162 -5.87 -8.65 19.98
N VAL A 163 -4.65 -8.52 20.49
CA VAL A 163 -4.09 -7.32 21.11
C VAL A 163 -2.61 -7.24 20.75
N LEU A 164 -2.11 -6.03 20.51
CA LEU A 164 -0.68 -5.71 20.46
C LEU A 164 -0.35 -4.75 21.60
N ASP A 165 0.63 -5.14 22.42
CA ASP A 165 1.14 -4.29 23.49
C ASP A 165 2.09 -3.22 22.94
N GLY A 166 2.07 -2.04 23.57
CA GLY A 166 3.03 -0.99 23.35
C GLY A 166 4.34 -1.27 24.09
N GLY A 167 5.45 -0.81 23.51
CA GLY A 167 6.82 -1.13 23.89
C GLY A 167 7.60 -1.58 22.66
N ALA A 168 8.83 -1.11 22.49
CA ALA A 168 9.67 -1.51 21.35
C ALA A 168 10.05 -3.00 21.43
N GLU A 169 10.12 -3.55 22.65
CA GLU A 169 10.31 -4.97 22.91
C GLU A 169 9.16 -5.86 22.39
N PHE A 170 7.99 -5.27 22.12
CA PHE A 170 6.82 -5.95 21.56
C PHE A 170 6.64 -5.65 20.06
N ALA A 171 7.62 -5.02 19.41
CA ALA A 171 7.60 -4.77 17.98
C ALA A 171 7.40 -6.08 17.20
N VAL A 172 6.40 -6.10 16.32
CA VAL A 172 6.06 -7.28 15.52
C VAL A 172 6.76 -7.19 14.17
N PRO A 173 7.72 -8.08 13.86
CA PRO A 173 8.34 -8.12 12.54
C PRO A 173 7.39 -8.73 11.51
N LEU A 174 7.38 -8.13 10.33
CA LEU A 174 6.61 -8.56 9.18
C LEU A 174 7.48 -8.49 7.91
N TRP A 175 7.19 -9.37 6.97
CA TRP A 175 7.84 -9.40 5.67
C TRP A 175 6.78 -9.23 4.58
N LEU A 176 6.96 -8.21 3.73
CA LEU A 176 6.22 -8.07 2.49
C LEU A 176 7.06 -8.63 1.35
N ARG A 177 6.61 -9.72 0.74
CA ARG A 177 7.14 -10.24 -0.51
C ARG A 177 6.32 -9.73 -1.67
N ALA A 178 6.98 -9.13 -2.65
CA ALA A 178 6.38 -8.64 -3.87
C ALA A 178 7.10 -9.24 -5.08
N VAL A 179 6.33 -9.90 -5.94
CA VAL A 179 6.84 -10.60 -7.11
C VAL A 179 6.46 -9.78 -8.34
N ASN A 180 7.47 -9.35 -9.08
CA ASN A 180 7.28 -8.67 -10.35
C ASN A 180 7.68 -9.60 -11.51
N PRO A 181 6.73 -10.07 -12.32
CA PRO A 181 7.05 -10.89 -13.49
C PRO A 181 7.45 -10.06 -14.73
N ASN A 182 7.33 -8.72 -14.69
CA ASN A 182 7.47 -7.87 -15.88
C ASN A 182 8.74 -7.02 -15.84
N THR A 183 9.31 -6.76 -17.02
CA THR A 183 10.47 -5.85 -17.19
C THR A 183 10.08 -4.38 -17.35
N SER A 184 8.78 -4.07 -17.40
CA SER A 184 8.25 -2.71 -17.61
C SER A 184 7.21 -2.31 -16.55
N SER A 185 7.35 -2.82 -15.33
CA SER A 185 6.47 -2.49 -14.22
C SER A 185 6.61 -1.04 -13.79
N GLN A 186 5.50 -0.48 -13.29
CA GLN A 186 5.54 0.81 -12.63
C GLN A 186 6.47 0.72 -11.41
N ASN A 187 7.36 1.69 -11.29
CA ASN A 187 8.42 1.72 -10.29
C ASN A 187 8.51 3.03 -9.52
N ASP A 188 7.46 3.85 -9.62
CA ASP A 188 7.44 5.10 -8.91
C ASP A 188 6.79 4.96 -7.54
N ASN A 189 7.65 4.89 -6.53
CA ASN A 189 7.28 4.80 -5.12
C ASN A 189 6.67 6.11 -4.58
N ASN A 190 6.63 7.20 -5.35
CA ASN A 190 6.00 8.46 -4.91
C ASN A 190 4.49 8.47 -5.09
N ALA A 191 3.93 7.48 -5.79
CA ALA A 191 2.49 7.29 -5.92
C ALA A 191 2.15 5.81 -5.74
N PRO A 192 2.35 5.26 -4.52
CA PRO A 192 2.03 3.87 -4.24
C PRO A 192 0.53 3.67 -4.43
N ILE A 193 0.18 2.76 -5.32
CA ILE A 193 -1.21 2.38 -5.60
C ILE A 193 -1.67 1.19 -4.75
N MET A 194 -0.83 0.75 -3.83
CA MET A 194 -1.17 -0.25 -2.83
C MET A 194 -0.68 0.22 -1.47
N HIS A 195 -1.44 -0.11 -0.44
CA HIS A 195 -1.15 0.30 0.93
C HIS A 195 -1.43 -0.83 1.90
N LEU A 196 -0.90 -0.65 3.12
CA LEU A 196 -1.22 -1.46 4.26
C LEU A 196 -2.46 -0.91 4.96
N ALA A 197 -3.43 -1.78 5.25
CA ALA A 197 -4.66 -1.45 5.93
C ALA A 197 -4.89 -2.35 7.15
N TRP A 198 -5.43 -1.77 8.21
CA TRP A 198 -5.92 -2.51 9.37
C TRP A 198 -7.38 -2.91 9.15
N ASN A 199 -7.80 -4.02 9.77
CA ASN A 199 -9.22 -4.17 10.08
C ASN A 199 -9.64 -3.15 11.14
N LYS A 200 -10.92 -3.15 11.54
CA LYS A 200 -11.40 -2.18 12.51
C LYS A 200 -10.76 -2.44 13.88
N VAL A 201 -9.85 -1.55 14.27
CA VAL A 201 -9.08 -1.59 15.52
C VAL A 201 -9.34 -0.35 16.36
N ILE A 202 -9.07 -0.45 17.65
CA ILE A 202 -9.06 0.65 18.61
C ILE A 202 -7.71 0.69 19.32
N GLU A 203 -7.26 1.89 19.66
CA GLU A 203 -6.12 2.09 20.55
C GLU A 203 -6.62 2.59 21.90
N ARG A 204 -6.10 2.03 22.99
CA ARG A 204 -6.49 2.38 24.36
C ARG A 204 -5.29 2.32 25.31
N GLU A 205 -5.48 2.84 26.52
CA GLU A 205 -4.46 2.75 27.57
C GLU A 205 -4.51 1.37 28.23
N ASN A 206 -3.32 0.84 28.54
CA ASN A 206 -3.15 -0.37 29.32
C ASN A 206 -3.66 -0.09 30.74
N ILE A 207 -4.65 -0.89 31.20
CA ILE A 207 -5.19 -0.82 32.57
C ILE A 207 -4.32 -1.64 33.51
#